data_AF-A0A2E5IXS5-F1
#
_entry.id   AF-A0A2E5IXS5-F1
#
_cell.length_a   1.000
_cell.length_b   1.000
_cell.length_c   1.000
_cell.angle_alpha   90.00
_cell.angle_beta   90.00
_cell.angle_gamma   90.00
#
_symmetry.space_group_name_H-M   'P 1'
#
loop_
_entity.id
_entity.type
_entity.pdbx_description
1 polymer ?
#
loop_
_entity_poly.entity_id
_entity_poly.type
_entity_poly.pdbx_seq_one_letter_code
_entity_poly.pdbx_strand_id
1 'polypeptide(L)'
;MAALEEQRTDFIRFDYHQLSTGTAADVVALAQACDALADRELLAPYDSEEFIGSNGNVSQRHPDGGFVITGTQLQSKHNLCPPDFVHIAGYEKTADGYTASYHGTRLPSSESLMHWHLFESFPEINAVVHVHEFNDRLYADRTRWPELKVAE
;
A
#
# COMPACT_ATOMS: atom_id res chain seq x y z
N MET A 1 9.33 -31.52 -30.65
CA MET A 1 8.98 -31.20 -29.26
C MET A 1 9.46 -29.79 -29.00
N ALA A 2 8.70 -28.78 -29.45
CA ALA A 2 9.02 -27.39 -29.18
C ALA A 2 8.64 -27.11 -27.73
N ALA A 3 9.62 -26.70 -26.93
CA ALA A 3 9.36 -26.13 -25.61
C ALA A 3 8.52 -24.87 -25.83
N LEU A 4 7.36 -24.77 -25.16
CA LEU A 4 6.66 -23.49 -25.07
C LEU A 4 7.58 -22.54 -24.30
N GLU A 5 8.08 -21.52 -24.99
CA GLU A 5 8.68 -20.35 -24.34
C GLU A 5 7.61 -19.73 -23.44
N GLU A 6 7.84 -19.84 -22.14
CA GLU A 6 7.04 -19.19 -21.11
C GLU A 6 7.21 -17.69 -21.31
N GLN A 7 6.14 -17.05 -21.80
CA GLN A 7 6.11 -15.63 -22.09
C GLN A 7 6.28 -14.89 -20.76
N ARG A 8 7.52 -14.53 -20.42
CA ARG A 8 7.80 -13.67 -19.26
C ARG A 8 7.09 -12.35 -19.52
N THR A 9 5.97 -12.16 -18.83
CA THR A 9 5.35 -10.86 -18.75
C THR A 9 6.31 -9.94 -17.99
N ASP A 10 6.50 -8.70 -18.44
CA ASP A 10 7.37 -7.71 -17.79
C ASP A 10 6.83 -7.24 -16.41
N PHE A 11 5.79 -7.91 -15.91
CA PHE A 11 5.14 -7.62 -14.64
C PHE A 11 5.71 -8.49 -13.53
N ILE A 12 6.11 -7.85 -12.43
CA ILE A 12 6.46 -8.54 -11.19
C ILE A 12 5.16 -9.05 -10.57
N ARG A 13 5.06 -10.36 -10.28
CA ARG A 13 3.90 -10.92 -9.58
C ARG A 13 3.97 -10.55 -8.09
N PHE A 14 2.86 -10.08 -7.54
CA PHE A 14 2.70 -9.82 -6.10
C PHE A 14 1.64 -10.76 -5.54
N ASP A 15 2.08 -11.71 -4.72
CA ASP A 15 1.23 -12.69 -4.05
C ASP A 15 1.09 -12.37 -2.56
N TYR A 16 0.04 -12.89 -1.94
CA TYR A 16 -0.27 -12.68 -0.53
C TYR A 16 -0.50 -14.02 0.17
N HIS A 17 0.15 -14.20 1.33
CA HIS A 17 -0.02 -15.35 2.20
C HIS A 17 -0.49 -14.86 3.58
N GLN A 18 -1.78 -15.05 3.86
CA GLN A 18 -2.37 -14.67 5.14
C GLN A 18 -1.99 -15.68 6.22
N LEU A 19 -1.26 -15.23 7.23
CA LEU A 19 -0.85 -16.03 8.38
C LEU A 19 -1.96 -16.13 9.43
N SER A 20 -2.70 -15.04 9.66
CA SER A 20 -3.88 -15.05 10.51
C SER A 20 -4.80 -13.85 10.25
N THR A 21 -5.99 -13.90 10.84
CA THR A 21 -6.96 -12.78 10.86
C THR A 21 -6.77 -11.84 12.06
N GLY A 22 -5.68 -11.99 12.82
CA GLY A 22 -5.37 -11.13 13.95
C GLY A 22 -5.22 -9.67 13.50
N THR A 23 -5.87 -8.75 14.20
CA THR A 23 -5.78 -7.32 13.89
C THR A 23 -4.54 -6.70 14.54
N ALA A 24 -3.98 -5.67 13.91
CA ALA A 24 -2.86 -4.96 14.46
C ALA A 24 -3.27 -4.23 15.75
N ALA A 25 -2.56 -4.49 16.85
CA ALA A 25 -2.71 -3.73 18.08
C ALA A 25 -2.01 -2.35 17.95
N ASP A 26 -2.36 -1.42 18.83
CA ASP A 26 -1.65 -0.14 19.00
C ASP A 26 -1.53 0.74 17.73
N VAL A 27 -2.58 0.74 16.90
CA VAL A 27 -2.65 1.54 15.66
C VAL A 27 -3.14 2.98 15.86
N VAL A 28 -3.32 3.44 17.10
CA VAL A 28 -3.90 4.76 17.40
C VAL A 28 -3.11 5.89 16.75
N ALA A 29 -1.78 5.87 16.85
CA ALA A 29 -0.92 6.89 16.26
C ALA A 29 -0.97 6.87 14.72
N LEU A 30 -1.04 5.68 14.12
CA LEU A 30 -1.21 5.50 12.68
C LEU A 30 -2.56 6.07 12.21
N ALA A 31 -3.65 5.77 12.91
CA ALA A 31 -4.98 6.29 12.59
C ALA A 31 -5.02 7.82 12.68
N GLN A 32 -4.45 8.40 13.74
CA GLN A 32 -4.34 9.86 13.89
C GLN A 32 -3.50 10.51 12.79
N ALA A 33 -2.42 9.85 12.34
CA ALA A 33 -1.63 10.33 11.22
C ALA A 33 -2.44 10.31 9.92
N CYS A 34 -3.21 9.24 9.68
CA CYS A 34 -4.11 9.15 8.54
C CYS A 34 -5.17 10.26 8.56
N ASP A 35 -5.82 10.52 9.70
CA ASP A 35 -6.77 11.62 9.85
C ASP A 35 -6.12 12.97 9.51
N ALA A 36 -4.94 13.26 10.09
CA ALA A 36 -4.25 14.51 9.86
C ALA A 36 -3.84 14.71 8.38
N LEU A 37 -3.44 13.65 7.68
CA LEU A 37 -3.09 13.72 6.26
C LEU A 37 -4.34 13.84 5.38
N ALA A 38 -5.40 13.12 5.72
CA ALA A 38 -6.67 13.18 5.01
C ALA A 38 -7.35 14.56 5.15
N ASP A 39 -7.25 15.21 6.32
CA ASP A 39 -7.70 16.59 6.55
C ASP A 39 -6.97 17.63 5.67
N ARG A 40 -5.83 17.24 5.09
CA ARG A 40 -5.02 18.05 4.16
C ARG A 40 -5.16 17.58 2.71
N GLU A 41 -6.11 16.68 2.43
CA GLU A 41 -6.38 16.12 1.10
C GLU A 41 -5.20 15.29 0.51
N LEU A 42 -4.24 14.90 1.35
CA LEU A 42 -3.04 14.15 0.96
C LEU A 42 -3.27 12.65 0.80
N LEU A 43 -4.41 12.15 1.30
CA LEU A 43 -4.87 10.76 1.23
C LEU A 43 -6.31 10.68 0.71
N ALA A 44 -6.64 11.55 -0.25
CA ALA A 44 -8.02 11.76 -0.69
C ALA A 44 -8.68 10.45 -1.18
N PRO A 45 -9.98 10.26 -0.91
CA PRO A 45 -10.74 9.17 -1.51
C PRO A 45 -10.89 9.40 -3.03
N TYR A 46 -11.08 8.30 -3.75
CA TYR A 46 -11.55 8.32 -5.13
C TYR A 46 -12.73 7.38 -5.26
N ASP A 47 -13.71 7.81 -6.05
CA ASP A 47 -14.96 7.09 -6.29
C ASP A 47 -15.28 7.23 -7.78
N SER A 48 -15.06 6.16 -8.53
CA SER A 48 -15.42 6.05 -9.93
C SER A 48 -16.36 4.87 -10.14
N GLU A 49 -17.03 4.80 -11.29
CA GLU A 49 -17.91 3.67 -11.63
C GLU A 49 -17.19 2.31 -11.60
N GLU A 50 -15.86 2.31 -11.74
CA GLU A 50 -15.04 1.10 -11.84
C GLU A 50 -14.23 0.82 -10.55
N PHE A 51 -13.86 1.86 -9.78
CA PHE A 51 -12.97 1.72 -8.62
C PHE A 51 -13.37 2.64 -7.47
N ILE A 52 -13.42 2.07 -6.26
CA ILE A 52 -13.59 2.81 -5.00
C ILE A 52 -12.35 2.60 -4.15
N GLY A 53 -11.83 3.67 -3.56
CA GLY A 53 -10.69 3.58 -2.66
C GLY A 53 -10.21 4.94 -2.16
N SER A 54 -8.96 4.97 -1.71
CA SER A 54 -8.28 6.17 -1.25
C SER A 54 -6.81 6.11 -1.61
N ASN A 55 -6.26 7.28 -1.91
CA ASN A 55 -4.88 7.44 -2.29
C ASN A 55 -3.95 7.33 -1.08
N GLY A 56 -2.69 7.01 -1.39
CA GLY A 56 -1.64 6.94 -0.40
C GLY A 56 -1.81 5.85 0.66
N ASN A 57 -0.81 5.74 1.52
CA ASN A 57 -0.82 4.82 2.66
C ASN A 57 0.23 5.22 3.69
N VAL A 58 0.01 4.73 4.90
CA VAL A 58 0.87 5.02 6.05
C VAL A 58 1.25 3.70 6.70
N SER A 59 2.51 3.59 7.11
CA SER A 59 3.02 2.42 7.82
C SER A 59 3.96 2.79 8.94
N GLN A 60 4.06 1.92 9.94
CA GLN A 60 5.03 2.02 11.03
C GLN A 60 5.61 0.63 11.35
N ARG A 61 6.86 0.58 11.83
CA ARG A 61 7.46 -0.68 12.29
C ARG A 61 6.61 -1.32 13.39
N HIS A 62 6.58 -2.65 13.40
CA HIS A 62 5.89 -3.41 14.45
C HIS A 62 6.92 -3.93 15.46
N PRO A 63 6.66 -3.87 16.78
CA PRO A 63 7.59 -4.34 17.81
C PRO A 63 7.99 -5.81 17.66
N ASP A 64 7.08 -6.66 17.21
CA ASP A 64 7.34 -8.10 16.99
C ASP A 64 7.99 -8.40 15.64
N GLY A 65 8.49 -7.37 14.93
CA GLY A 65 9.10 -7.49 13.61
C GLY A 65 8.15 -7.15 12.46
N GLY A 66 8.72 -6.79 11.31
CA GLY A 66 7.96 -6.30 10.17
C GLY A 66 7.35 -4.92 10.42
N PHE A 67 6.18 -4.66 9.82
CA PHE A 67 5.51 -3.36 9.93
C PHE A 67 3.99 -3.45 9.78
N VAL A 68 3.28 -2.49 10.37
CA VAL A 68 1.84 -2.30 10.19
C VAL A 68 1.61 -1.24 9.11
N ILE A 69 0.68 -1.48 8.19
CA ILE A 69 0.32 -0.57 7.10
C ILE A 69 -1.20 -0.51 6.95
N THR A 70 -1.72 0.60 6.42
CA THR A 70 -3.14 0.67 6.02
C THR A 70 -3.46 -0.40 4.96
N GLY A 71 -4.64 -1.00 5.04
CA GLY A 71 -5.15 -1.92 4.02
C GLY A 71 -5.32 -1.26 2.65
N THR A 72 -5.40 -2.09 1.61
CA THR A 72 -5.71 -1.63 0.25
C THR A 72 -7.19 -1.22 0.10
N GLN A 73 -7.46 -0.30 -0.84
CA GLN A 73 -8.81 0.10 -1.26
C GLN A 73 -9.75 0.48 -0.10
N LEU A 74 -9.22 1.18 0.91
CA LEU A 74 -10.05 1.80 1.94
C LEU A 74 -10.87 2.92 1.31
N GLN A 75 -12.18 2.95 1.54
CA GLN A 75 -13.04 4.03 1.00
C GLN A 75 -12.63 5.41 1.52
N SER A 76 -12.04 5.48 2.72
CA SER A 76 -11.47 6.70 3.29
C SER A 76 -10.30 6.34 4.21
N LYS A 77 -9.39 7.29 4.42
CA LYS A 77 -8.34 7.21 5.45
C LYS A 77 -8.72 7.91 6.76
N HIS A 78 -9.94 8.42 6.88
CA HIS A 78 -10.47 8.96 8.13
C HIS A 78 -11.00 7.86 9.06
N ASN A 79 -10.85 8.07 10.37
CA ASN A 79 -11.41 7.25 11.45
C ASN A 79 -11.06 5.75 11.33
N LEU A 80 -9.84 5.44 10.87
CA LEU A 80 -9.41 4.06 10.72
C LEU A 80 -9.37 3.32 12.06
N CYS A 81 -9.83 2.08 12.04
CA CYS A 81 -9.89 1.16 13.16
C CYS A 81 -8.95 -0.04 12.95
N PRO A 82 -8.65 -0.86 13.97
CA PRO A 82 -7.66 -1.94 13.87
C PRO A 82 -7.83 -2.91 12.66
N PRO A 83 -9.05 -3.32 12.26
CA PRO A 83 -9.27 -4.10 11.04
C PRO A 83 -8.88 -3.42 9.71
N ASP A 84 -8.72 -2.09 9.71
CA ASP A 84 -8.30 -1.33 8.53
C ASP A 84 -6.78 -1.35 8.32
N PHE A 85 -6.04 -1.94 9.26
CA PHE A 85 -4.59 -2.11 9.21
C PHE A 85 -4.21 -3.57 9.03
N VAL A 86 -3.04 -3.76 8.42
CA VAL A 86 -2.46 -5.06 8.10
C VAL A 86 -1.04 -5.09 8.62
N HIS A 87 -0.68 -6.14 9.35
CA HIS A 87 0.70 -6.38 9.78
C HIS A 87 1.41 -7.24 8.76
N ILE A 88 2.39 -6.67 8.06
CA ILE A 88 3.32 -7.41 7.22
C ILE A 88 4.39 -8.02 8.13
N ALA A 89 4.42 -9.35 8.20
CA ALA A 89 5.43 -10.10 8.94
C ALA A 89 6.71 -10.31 8.12
N GLY A 90 6.60 -10.36 6.79
CA GLY A 90 7.77 -10.49 5.93
C GLY A 90 7.44 -10.57 4.45
N TYR A 91 8.49 -10.49 3.64
CA TYR A 91 8.46 -10.74 2.20
C TYR A 91 9.41 -11.86 1.82
N GLU A 92 8.94 -12.74 0.95
CA GLU A 92 9.75 -13.73 0.27
C GLU A 92 9.86 -13.39 -1.22
N LYS A 93 11.08 -13.34 -1.74
CA LYS A 93 11.30 -13.24 -3.18
C LYS A 93 11.20 -14.65 -3.79
N THR A 94 10.32 -14.80 -4.76
CA THR A 94 10.14 -16.04 -5.52
C THR A 94 10.82 -15.94 -6.89
N ALA A 95 10.75 -17.01 -7.69
CA ALA A 95 11.27 -17.00 -9.06
C ALA A 95 10.55 -15.96 -9.94
N ASP A 96 9.26 -15.72 -9.69
CA ASP A 96 8.39 -14.90 -10.55
C ASP A 96 7.95 -13.59 -9.90
N GLY A 97 8.35 -13.31 -8.66
CA GLY A 97 7.87 -12.13 -7.95
C GLY A 97 8.13 -12.11 -6.45
N TYR A 98 7.17 -11.61 -5.69
CA TYR A 98 7.25 -11.46 -4.24
C TYR A 98 5.96 -11.92 -3.57
N THR A 99 6.10 -12.62 -2.43
CA THR A 99 4.97 -13.03 -1.59
C THR A 99 5.05 -12.32 -0.24
N ALA A 100 4.00 -11.57 0.10
CA ALA A 100 3.86 -10.96 1.42
C ALA A 100 3.23 -11.95 2.41
N SER A 101 3.90 -12.22 3.52
CA SER A 101 3.31 -12.91 4.66
C SER A 101 2.71 -11.89 5.63
N TYR A 102 1.43 -12.01 5.98
CA TYR A 102 0.74 -10.95 6.72
C TYR A 102 -0.32 -11.45 7.71
N HIS A 103 -0.64 -10.62 8.71
CA HIS A 103 -1.76 -10.77 9.62
C HIS A 103 -2.77 -9.63 9.42
N GLY A 104 -4.06 -9.94 9.47
CA GLY A 104 -5.14 -8.94 9.36
C GLY A 104 -6.30 -9.46 8.53
N THR A 105 -7.41 -8.75 8.54
CA THR A 105 -8.64 -9.14 7.81
C THR A 105 -8.71 -8.59 6.39
N ARG A 106 -7.81 -7.67 6.04
CA ARG A 106 -7.71 -7.05 4.72
C ARG A 106 -6.43 -7.46 4.01
N LEU A 107 -6.43 -7.31 2.69
CA LEU A 107 -5.19 -7.31 1.92
C LEU A 107 -4.38 -6.05 2.26
N PRO A 108 -3.05 -6.17 2.35
CA PRO A 108 -2.18 -5.01 2.54
C PRO A 108 -2.24 -4.07 1.33
N SER A 109 -1.81 -2.82 1.51
CA SER A 109 -1.63 -1.89 0.38
C SER A 109 -0.83 -2.54 -0.76
N SER A 110 -1.17 -2.25 -2.02
CA SER A 110 -0.41 -2.69 -3.19
C SER A 110 1.04 -2.17 -3.20
N GLU A 111 1.32 -1.11 -2.45
CA GLU A 111 2.65 -0.48 -2.33
C GLU A 111 3.44 -0.98 -1.12
N SER A 112 2.94 -2.01 -0.41
CA SER A 112 3.58 -2.57 0.78
C SER A 112 5.01 -3.09 0.53
N LEU A 113 5.34 -3.58 -0.67
CA LEU A 113 6.72 -3.99 -0.99
C LEU A 113 7.69 -2.80 -0.99
N MET A 114 7.26 -1.63 -1.47
CA MET A 114 8.07 -0.40 -1.41
C MET A 114 8.40 -0.05 0.04
N HIS A 115 7.42 -0.16 0.93
CA HIS A 115 7.58 0.10 2.36
C HIS A 115 8.54 -0.91 3.01
N TRP A 116 8.41 -2.19 2.66
CA TRP A 116 9.35 -3.23 3.07
C TRP A 116 10.79 -2.88 2.68
N HIS A 117 11.02 -2.50 1.42
CA HIS A 117 12.35 -2.13 0.95
C HIS A 117 12.91 -0.89 1.67
N LEU A 118 12.08 0.11 1.99
CA LEU A 118 12.51 1.26 2.76
C LEU A 118 12.92 0.86 4.19
N PHE A 119 12.13 0.03 4.87
CA PHE A 119 12.47 -0.45 6.21
C PHE A 119 13.72 -1.33 6.23
N GLU A 120 13.92 -2.19 5.24
CA GLU A 120 15.12 -3.05 5.17
C GLU A 120 16.38 -2.25 4.82
N SER A 121 16.25 -1.21 3.99
CA SER A 121 17.40 -0.41 3.54
C SER A 121 17.82 0.65 4.57
N PHE A 122 16.87 1.13 5.38
CA PHE A 122 17.08 2.22 6.33
C PHE A 122 16.55 1.82 7.72
N PRO A 123 17.37 1.11 8.53
CA PRO A 123 16.98 0.63 9.86
C PRO A 123 16.49 1.74 10.81
N GLU A 124 16.96 2.98 10.62
CA GLU A 124 16.59 4.16 11.40
C GLU A 124 15.17 4.68 11.13
N ILE A 125 14.58 4.33 9.97
CA ILE A 125 13.21 4.73 9.63
C ILE A 125 12.24 3.92 10.46
N ASN A 126 11.34 4.60 11.18
CA ASN A 126 10.31 3.96 12.00
C ASN A 126 8.89 4.06 11.41
N ALA A 127 8.69 4.96 10.45
CA ALA A 127 7.42 5.13 9.75
C ALA A 127 7.65 5.62 8.32
N VAL A 128 6.74 5.26 7.43
CA VAL A 128 6.72 5.71 6.03
C VAL A 128 5.33 6.28 5.74
N VAL A 129 5.31 7.45 5.13
CA VAL A 129 4.09 8.15 4.69
C VAL A 129 4.18 8.33 3.19
N HIS A 130 3.26 7.70 2.45
CA HIS A 130 3.09 7.91 1.01
C HIS A 130 1.81 8.71 0.77
N VAL A 131 1.93 9.86 0.10
CA VAL A 131 0.84 10.82 -0.12
C VAL A 131 0.70 11.17 -1.59
N HIS A 132 -0.50 11.63 -1.96
CA HIS A 132 -0.79 12.15 -3.30
C HIS A 132 -1.26 13.60 -3.19
N GLU A 133 -0.40 14.55 -3.57
CA GLU A 133 -0.64 15.99 -3.39
C GLU A 133 -1.43 16.64 -4.56
N PHE A 134 -1.41 16.02 -5.74
CA PHE A 134 -2.00 16.61 -6.96
C PHE A 134 -3.14 15.77 -7.55
N ASN A 135 -4.04 15.30 -6.70
CA ASN A 135 -5.13 14.39 -7.10
C ASN A 135 -5.96 14.94 -8.26
N ASP A 136 -6.42 16.20 -8.19
CA ASP A 136 -7.18 16.82 -9.27
C ASP A 136 -6.39 16.87 -10.59
N ARG A 137 -5.07 17.04 -10.54
CA ARG A 137 -4.27 17.10 -11.77
C ARG A 137 -4.01 15.72 -12.36
N LEU A 138 -3.86 14.71 -11.51
CA LEU A 138 -3.65 13.33 -11.93
C LEU A 138 -4.94 12.71 -12.46
N TYR A 139 -6.07 12.97 -11.80
CA TYR A 139 -7.32 12.24 -12.04
C TYR A 139 -8.42 13.04 -12.76
N ALA A 140 -8.40 14.38 -12.81
CA ALA A 140 -9.51 15.13 -13.40
C ALA A 140 -9.49 15.19 -14.94
N ASP A 141 -8.31 15.27 -15.57
CA ASP A 141 -8.21 15.37 -17.03
C ASP A 141 -6.90 14.76 -17.55
N ARG A 142 -6.98 13.50 -17.99
CA ARG A 142 -5.84 12.77 -18.56
C ARG A 142 -5.35 13.39 -19.87
N THR A 143 -6.15 14.23 -20.54
CA THR A 143 -5.70 14.94 -21.76
C THR A 143 -4.60 15.97 -21.47
N ARG A 144 -4.43 16.40 -20.22
CA ARG A 144 -3.39 17.33 -19.78
C ARG A 144 -2.08 16.65 -19.41
N TRP A 145 -2.04 15.33 -19.33
CA TRP A 145 -0.83 14.57 -18.96
C TRP A 145 0.40 14.87 -19.83
N PRO A 146 0.28 15.01 -21.17
CA PRO A 146 1.41 15.40 -22.02
C PRO A 146 2.00 16.77 -21.64
N GLU A 147 1.15 17.74 -21.28
CA GLU A 147 1.58 19.09 -20.87
C GLU A 147 2.29 19.08 -19.52
N LEU A 148 1.82 18.22 -18.62
CA LEU A 148 2.38 18.01 -17.28
C LEU A 148 3.59 17.08 -17.29
N LYS A 149 3.96 16.51 -18.46
CA LYS A 149 5.03 15.53 -18.63
C LYS A 149 4.87 14.30 -17.73
N VAL A 150 3.62 13.88 -17.51
CA VAL A 150 3.30 12.62 -16.83
C VAL A 150 3.49 11.49 -17.86
N ALA A 151 4.34 10.51 -17.54
CA ALA A 151 4.56 9.33 -18.36
C ALA A 151 3.61 8.19 -17.90
N GLU A 152 3.11 7.40 -18.85
CA GLU A 152 2.43 6.12 -18.56
C GLU A 152 3.42 5.00 -18.28
#